data_AF-A0A1Z8NAG0-F1
#
_entry.id   AF-A0A1Z8NAG0-F1
#
_cell.length_a   1.000
_cell.length_b   1.000
_cell.length_c   1.000
_cell.angle_alpha   90.00
_cell.angle_beta   90.00
_cell.angle_gamma   90.00
#
_symmetry.space_group_name_H-M   'P 1'
#
loop_
_entity.id
_entity.type
_entity.pdbx_description
1 polymer ?
#
loop_
_entity_poly.entity_id
_entity_poly.type
_entity_poly.pdbx_seq_one_letter_code
_entity_poly.pdbx_strand_id
1 'polypeptide(L)' 'MTALNYTGQDETTSSKAGRRRNIDPTTCERDYSYDEVEFMQALDEYKRKSKRMFPTCSEILEVLHKLGYTKNIAFDES' A
#
# COMPACT_ATOMS: atom_id res chain seq x y z
N MET A 1 -24.26 46.17 23.23
CA MET A 1 -23.58 44.85 23.26
C MET A 1 -23.89 44.15 21.94
N THR A 2 -22.94 44.20 21.00
CA THR A 2 -23.08 43.51 19.69
C THR A 2 -22.54 42.11 19.86
N ALA A 3 -23.40 41.09 19.68
CA ALA A 3 -22.98 39.70 19.66
C ALA A 3 -22.17 39.44 18.38
N LEU A 4 -20.97 38.89 18.58
CA LEU A 4 -20.05 38.42 17.54
C LEU A 4 -20.64 37.20 16.84
N ASN A 5 -20.99 37.33 15.56
CA ASN A 5 -21.20 36.17 14.70
C ASN A 5 -19.83 35.74 14.14
N TYR A 6 -19.23 34.78 14.82
CA TYR A 6 -18.00 34.11 14.42
C TYR A 6 -18.29 33.19 13.22
N THR A 7 -17.92 33.59 12.00
CA THR A 7 -18.01 32.73 10.82
C THR A 7 -16.84 31.74 10.82
N GLY A 8 -16.98 30.66 11.60
CA GLY A 8 -16.14 29.48 11.48
C GLY A 8 -16.63 28.60 10.34
N GLN A 9 -16.06 28.75 9.15
CA GLN A 9 -16.16 27.74 8.10
C GLN A 9 -15.10 26.66 8.39
N ASP A 10 -15.43 25.70 9.25
CA ASP A 10 -14.71 24.43 9.31
C ASP A 10 -15.46 23.46 8.38
N GLU A 11 -15.08 23.49 7.10
CA GLU A 11 -15.61 22.57 6.10
C GLU A 11 -14.81 21.26 6.18
N THR A 12 -15.15 20.41 7.16
CA THR A 12 -14.78 18.99 7.12
C THR A 12 -15.58 18.28 6.03
N THR A 13 -15.16 18.43 4.77
CA THR A 13 -15.58 17.51 3.71
C THR A 13 -14.36 16.78 3.18
N SER A 14 -14.09 15.64 3.81
CA SER A 14 -13.27 14.52 3.32
C SER A 14 -13.07 14.61 1.81
N SER A 15 -11.95 15.19 1.40
CA SER A 15 -11.61 15.42 0.00
C SER A 15 -11.39 14.07 -0.66
N LYS A 16 -12.49 13.58 -1.25
CA LYS A 16 -12.60 12.59 -2.32
C LYS A 16 -11.44 11.60 -2.29
N ALA A 17 -11.69 10.48 -1.61
CA ALA A 17 -11.11 9.20 -1.98
C ALA A 17 -11.18 9.12 -3.51
N GLY A 18 -10.07 9.44 -4.17
CA GLY A 18 -9.93 9.38 -5.61
C GLY A 18 -10.33 7.96 -5.95
N ARG A 19 -11.47 7.84 -6.64
CA ARG A 19 -12.11 6.59 -7.08
C ARG A 19 -11.03 5.53 -7.13
N ARG A 20 -11.09 4.55 -6.22
CA ARG A 20 -10.31 3.30 -6.34
C ARG A 20 -10.41 2.96 -7.81
N ARG A 21 -9.32 3.19 -8.55
CA ARG A 21 -9.35 3.06 -10.01
C ARG A 21 -9.93 1.68 -10.25
N ASN A 22 -10.88 1.59 -11.16
CA ASN A 22 -11.53 0.33 -11.50
C ASN A 22 -10.43 -0.56 -12.09
N ILE A 23 -9.66 -1.20 -11.23
CA ILE A 23 -8.65 -2.19 -11.58
C ILE A 23 -9.48 -3.44 -11.68
N ASP A 24 -9.55 -3.98 -12.90
CA ASP A 24 -10.17 -5.27 -13.11
C ASP A 24 -9.47 -6.27 -12.15
N PRO A 25 -10.20 -6.98 -11.28
CA PRO A 25 -9.57 -7.87 -10.30
C PRO A 25 -8.81 -9.04 -10.95
N THR A 26 -9.00 -9.26 -12.26
CA THR A 26 -8.34 -10.29 -13.07
C THR A 26 -7.24 -9.74 -13.96
N THR A 27 -7.24 -8.44 -14.25
CA THR A 27 -6.10 -7.79 -14.90
C THR A 27 -5.41 -6.90 -13.90
N CYS A 28 -4.18 -7.27 -13.58
CA CYS A 28 -3.26 -6.41 -12.86
C CYS A 28 -2.87 -5.21 -13.79
N GLU A 29 -3.84 -4.46 -14.31
CA GLU A 29 -3.68 -3.28 -15.18
C GLU A 29 -3.40 -2.04 -14.34
N ARG A 30 -2.40 -2.18 -13.48
CA ARG A 30 -1.72 -1.05 -12.88
C ARG A 30 -0.38 -0.93 -13.57
N ASP A 31 0.02 0.30 -13.89
CA ASP A 31 1.42 0.58 -14.24
C ASP A 31 2.26 0.27 -13.00
N TYR A 32 2.69 -0.98 -12.88
CA TYR A 32 3.54 -1.41 -11.79
C TYR A 32 4.93 -0.88 -12.01
N SER A 33 5.53 -0.39 -10.94
CA SER A 33 6.97 -0.15 -10.91
C SER A 33 7.71 -1.47 -11.18
N TYR A 34 8.94 -1.36 -11.68
CA TYR A 34 9.85 -2.51 -11.80
C TYR A 34 9.93 -3.30 -10.49
N ASP A 35 10.03 -2.59 -9.37
CA ASP A 35 10.06 -3.12 -8.00
C ASP A 35 8.82 -3.97 -7.67
N GLU A 36 7.64 -3.52 -8.07
CA GLU A 36 6.38 -4.24 -7.85
C GLU A 36 6.29 -5.50 -8.74
N VAL A 37 6.79 -5.43 -9.97
CA VAL A 37 6.85 -6.58 -10.88
C VAL A 37 7.82 -7.65 -10.35
N GLU A 38 9.00 -7.25 -9.90
CA GLU A 38 9.99 -8.14 -9.30
C GLU A 38 9.43 -8.84 -8.05
N PHE A 39 8.74 -8.08 -7.19
CA PHE A 39 8.05 -8.63 -6.03
C PHE A 39 6.98 -9.67 -6.43
N MET A 40 6.14 -9.37 -7.42
CA MET A 40 5.13 -10.32 -7.89
C MET A 40 5.74 -11.61 -8.44
N GLN A 41 6.86 -11.53 -9.18
CA GLN A 41 7.57 -12.70 -9.70
C GLN A 41 8.17 -13.56 -8.56
N ALA A 42 8.83 -12.93 -7.59
CA ALA A 42 9.40 -13.63 -6.45
C ALA A 42 8.31 -14.30 -5.57
N LEU A 43 7.15 -13.65 -5.44
CA LEU A 43 6.02 -14.15 -4.69
C LEU A 43 5.32 -15.32 -5.41
N ASP A 44 5.27 -15.30 -6.75
CA ASP A 44 4.83 -16.44 -7.55
C ASP A 44 5.77 -17.65 -7.41
N GLU A 45 7.08 -17.42 -7.46
CA GLU A 45 8.07 -18.48 -7.22
C GLU A 45 7.92 -19.07 -5.81
N TYR A 46 7.68 -18.22 -4.81
CA TYR A 46 7.40 -18.67 -3.45
C TYR A 46 6.14 -19.56 -3.38
N LYS A 47 5.03 -19.14 -4.00
CA LYS A 47 3.78 -19.93 -4.06
C LYS A 47 4.01 -21.31 -4.68
N ARG A 48 4.78 -21.37 -5.77
CA ARG A 48 5.15 -22.63 -6.45
C ARG A 48 5.96 -23.56 -5.54
N LYS A 49 6.86 -23.02 -4.72
CA LYS A 49 7.68 -23.80 -3.76
C LYS A 49 6.92 -24.23 -2.51
N SER A 50 6.11 -23.34 -1.93
CA SER A 50 5.42 -23.57 -0.65
C SER A 50 4.15 -24.42 -0.78
N LYS A 51 3.69 -24.69 -2.01
CA LYS A 51 2.44 -25.41 -2.33
C LYS A 51 1.19 -24.82 -1.67
N ARG A 52 1.22 -23.53 -1.32
CA ARG A 52 0.08 -22.80 -0.79
C ARG A 52 -0.33 -21.70 -1.76
N MET A 53 -1.63 -21.57 -1.98
CA MET A 53 -2.19 -20.49 -2.83
C MET A 53 -2.07 -19.11 -2.16
N PHE A 54 -2.02 -19.09 -0.82
CA PHE A 54 -1.96 -17.87 -0.02
C PHE A 54 -0.78 -17.95 0.95
N PRO A 55 0.33 -17.22 0.69
CA PRO A 55 1.39 -17.10 1.66
C PRO A 55 0.92 -16.29 2.88
N THR A 56 1.47 -16.61 4.05
CA THR A 56 1.23 -15.85 5.29
C THR A 56 2.00 -14.52 5.27
N CYS A 57 1.61 -13.56 6.13
CA CYS A 57 2.33 -12.27 6.20
C CYS A 57 3.82 -12.45 6.53
N SER A 58 4.18 -13.43 7.36
CA SER A 58 5.58 -13.75 7.67
C SER A 58 6.34 -14.28 6.44
N GLU A 59 5.69 -15.11 5.62
CA GLU A 59 6.27 -15.63 4.39
C GLU A 59 6.46 -14.52 3.33
N ILE A 60 5.52 -13.58 3.26
CA ILE A 60 5.65 -12.39 2.40
C ILE A 60 6.84 -11.53 2.83
N LEU A 61 7.04 -11.33 4.14
CA LEU A 61 8.21 -10.61 4.66
C LEU A 61 9.53 -11.30 4.30
N GLU A 62 9.57 -12.64 4.34
CA GLU A 62 10.74 -13.41 3.91
C GLU A 62 11.07 -13.17 2.44
N VAL A 63 10.06 -13.15 1.55
CA VAL A 63 10.25 -12.84 0.12
C VAL A 63 10.79 -11.43 -0.07
N LEU A 64 10.25 -10.44 0.64
CA LEU A 64 10.74 -9.06 0.59
C LEU A 64 12.21 -8.95 1.03
N HIS A 65 12.58 -9.63 2.12
CA HIS A 65 13.97 -9.65 2.57
C HIS A 65 14.91 -10.33 1.56
N LYS A 66 14.46 -11.40 0.88
CA LYS A 66 15.26 -12.06 -0.18
C LYS A 66 15.53 -11.17 -1.38
N LEU A 67 14.60 -10.27 -1.70
CA LEU A 67 14.77 -9.24 -2.72
C LEU A 67 15.65 -8.07 -2.27
N GLY A 68 16.04 -8.02 -0.99
CA GLY A 68 16.85 -6.94 -0.44
C GLY A 68 16.05 -5.71 0.01
N TYR A 69 14.71 -5.78 0.03
CA TYR A 69 13.90 -4.72 0.62
C TYR A 69 14.11 -4.71 2.13
N THR A 70 14.60 -3.58 2.63
CA THR A 70 14.76 -3.33 4.06
C THR A 70 13.88 -2.17 4.50
N LYS A 71 13.30 -2.29 5.70
CA LYS A 71 12.63 -1.16 6.32
C LYS A 71 13.69 -0.15 6.72
N ASN A 72 13.68 1.03 6.09
CA ASN A 72 14.43 2.15 6.60
C ASN A 72 13.74 2.62 7.90
N ILE A 73 14.27 2.21 9.04
CA ILE A 73 13.84 2.71 10.34
C ILE A 73 14.42 4.11 10.45
N ALA A 74 13.71 5.09 9.90
CA ALA A 74 13.96 6.48 10.24
C ALA A 74 13.61 6.61 11.72
N PHE A 75 14.64 6.61 12.58
CA PHE A 75 14.50 7.07 13.95
C PHE A 75 14.24 8.57 13.86
N ASP A 76 12.97 8.94 13.96
CA ASP A 76 12.58 10.31 14.24
C ASP A 76 12.98 10.60 15.70
N GLU A 77 14.25 10.97 15.87
CA GLU A 77 14.77 11.55 17.11
C GLU A 77 14.20 12.96 17.22
N SER A 78 13.20 13.13 18.09
CA SER A 78 12.67 14.41 18.56
C SER A 78 12.92 14.55 20.06
#